data_AF-A0A0H2RZZ4-F1
#
_entry.id   AF-A0A0H2RZZ4-F1
#
_cell.length_a   1.000
_cell.length_b   1.000
_cell.length_c   1.000
_cell.angle_alpha   90.00
_cell.angle_beta   90.00
_cell.angle_gamma   90.00
#
_symmetry.space_group_name_H-M   'P 1'
#
loop_
_entity.id
_entity.type
_entity.pdbx_description
1 polymer ?
#
loop_
_entity_poly.entity_id
_entity_poly.type
_entity_poly.pdbx_seq_one_letter_code
_entity_poly.pdbx_strand_id
1 'polypeptide(L)'
;MPKTQKRQRMEFEDLSDVPVSTPAAKKRTRMQASSSNSKGIKGRGEGTKSQSPKSQRTHGSPSKVKIVRHPSEWYDKMTKGEAKERFHLLQEDFIGLSYVEKPVRGKDYCAHMFKIEDVRRRAIELGRIPPNNTPGPLPQPIYSQSLPLTTEQVLLGLPGCAFVARQLEPWIWTAVVRYYEEHDGYDYSNWQTREDIAYQLRAAVSQLGVKYLYLPRSYTPLPISHSTEQLRLLLSRAPRYSSSSRSASVGIEVHDCDFSGDVTVRWARDYRLQVDNAVAEVIQELGWAYERAARWLVYDTLVECIGGIYWYHGHKVESRWEDAAIDALKGPFEV
;
A
#
# COMPACT_ATOMS: atom_id res chain seq x y z
N MET A 1 2.07 -68.44 -12.14
CA MET A 1 0.68 -68.74 -12.56
C MET A 1 -0.20 -67.53 -12.27
N PRO A 2 -0.71 -66.82 -13.30
CA PRO A 2 -1.48 -65.60 -13.12
C PRO A 2 -2.96 -65.91 -12.85
N LYS A 3 -3.54 -65.25 -11.84
CA LYS A 3 -4.98 -65.31 -11.54
C LYS A 3 -5.67 -64.14 -12.23
N THR A 4 -6.50 -64.46 -13.21
CA THR A 4 -7.43 -63.55 -13.88
C THR A 4 -8.59 -63.22 -12.93
N GLN A 5 -8.87 -61.93 -12.73
CA GLN A 5 -10.02 -61.46 -11.97
C GLN A 5 -11.07 -60.88 -12.93
N LYS A 6 -12.29 -61.39 -12.76
CA LYS A 6 -13.46 -61.28 -13.64
C LYS A 6 -14.09 -59.88 -13.52
N ARG A 7 -14.31 -59.22 -14.67
CA ARG A 7 -15.16 -58.03 -14.83
C ARG A 7 -16.60 -58.34 -14.39
N GLN A 8 -17.18 -57.50 -13.55
CA GLN A 8 -18.64 -57.37 -13.42
C GLN A 8 -19.10 -56.11 -14.17
N ARG A 9 -20.09 -56.32 -15.04
CA ARG A 9 -20.80 -55.34 -15.84
C ARG A 9 -22.04 -54.98 -15.03
N MET A 10 -22.17 -53.73 -14.58
CA MET A 10 -23.43 -53.19 -14.09
C MET A 10 -24.09 -52.43 -15.22
N GLU A 11 -25.22 -52.95 -15.66
CA GLU A 11 -26.23 -52.24 -16.43
C GLU A 11 -27.01 -51.37 -15.45
N PHE A 12 -27.15 -50.09 -15.74
CA PHE A 12 -28.07 -49.20 -15.02
C PHE A 12 -29.10 -48.72 -16.04
N GLU A 13 -30.33 -49.13 -15.80
CA GLU A 13 -31.51 -48.82 -16.59
C GLU A 13 -31.94 -47.36 -16.39
N ASP A 14 -32.43 -46.80 -17.50
CA ASP A 14 -33.29 -45.63 -17.61
C ASP A 14 -34.48 -45.70 -16.64
N LEU A 15 -34.67 -44.66 -15.84
CA LEU A 15 -35.97 -44.29 -15.30
C LEU A 15 -36.12 -42.76 -15.33
N SER A 16 -36.87 -42.31 -16.33
CA SER A 16 -37.44 -40.99 -16.49
C SER A 16 -38.60 -40.74 -15.52
N ASP A 17 -38.83 -39.44 -15.26
CA ASP A 17 -40.06 -38.80 -14.76
C ASP A 17 -40.50 -39.12 -13.32
N VAL A 18 -40.62 -38.09 -12.44
CA VAL A 18 -41.87 -37.37 -12.06
C VAL A 18 -41.50 -36.14 -11.15
N PRO A 19 -42.42 -35.29 -10.64
CA PRO A 19 -42.48 -33.87 -10.97
C PRO A 19 -42.13 -32.90 -9.82
N VAL A 20 -42.07 -31.62 -10.19
CA VAL A 20 -41.98 -30.42 -9.36
C VAL A 20 -43.02 -30.41 -8.22
N SER A 21 -42.55 -30.28 -6.98
CA SER A 21 -43.38 -29.92 -5.83
C SER A 21 -42.64 -28.93 -4.93
N THR A 22 -43.07 -27.66 -5.01
CA THR A 22 -42.73 -26.59 -4.06
C THR A 22 -43.36 -26.84 -2.70
N PRO A 23 -42.67 -26.51 -1.59
CA PRO A 23 -43.36 -26.17 -0.36
C PRO A 23 -43.00 -24.77 0.17
N ALA A 24 -44.06 -23.96 0.25
CA ALA A 24 -44.52 -23.19 1.40
C ALA A 24 -43.48 -22.52 2.33
N ALA A 25 -43.59 -21.19 2.35
CA ALA A 25 -43.09 -20.28 3.36
C ALA A 25 -43.39 -20.76 4.80
N LYS A 26 -42.34 -20.85 5.63
CA LYS A 26 -42.47 -21.01 7.08
C LYS A 26 -41.92 -19.80 7.84
N LYS A 27 -42.86 -19.29 8.65
CA LYS A 27 -42.86 -18.23 9.65
C LYS A 27 -41.57 -18.09 10.47
N ARG A 28 -41.22 -16.81 10.69
CA ARG A 28 -40.35 -16.28 11.74
C ARG A 28 -40.69 -16.87 13.12
N THR A 29 -39.68 -17.43 13.80
CA THR A 29 -39.73 -17.72 15.23
C THR A 29 -38.75 -16.80 15.95
N ARG A 30 -39.32 -15.96 16.80
CA ARG A 30 -38.68 -15.04 17.74
C ARG A 30 -38.04 -15.86 18.87
N MET A 31 -36.71 -15.89 18.98
CA MET A 31 -36.04 -16.41 20.17
C MET A 31 -35.76 -15.28 21.16
N GLN A 32 -36.19 -15.52 22.40
CA GLN A 32 -36.04 -14.66 23.55
C GLN A 32 -34.61 -14.76 24.10
N ALA A 33 -34.16 -13.63 24.65
CA ALA A 33 -32.98 -13.53 25.48
C ALA A 33 -33.16 -14.32 26.78
N SER A 34 -32.16 -15.11 27.15
CA SER A 34 -32.01 -15.68 28.48
C SER A 34 -30.69 -15.23 29.10
N SER A 35 -30.86 -14.47 30.16
CA SER A 35 -29.89 -14.03 31.16
C SER A 35 -29.37 -15.18 32.03
N SER A 36 -28.06 -15.19 32.29
CA SER A 36 -27.44 -15.75 33.51
C SER A 36 -26.06 -15.08 33.65
N ASN A 37 -25.85 -14.15 34.58
CA ASN A 37 -25.72 -14.30 36.03
C ASN A 37 -24.50 -15.15 36.44
N SER A 38 -23.35 -14.51 36.64
CA SER A 38 -22.28 -15.05 37.47
C SER A 38 -21.59 -13.95 38.28
N LYS A 39 -21.87 -14.00 39.58
CA LYS A 39 -21.06 -13.59 40.74
C LYS A 39 -19.55 -13.67 40.41
N GLY A 40 -18.65 -12.78 40.80
CA GLY A 40 -18.57 -12.00 42.02
C GLY A 40 -17.21 -12.29 42.64
N ILE A 41 -16.26 -11.35 42.61
CA ILE A 41 -15.05 -11.39 43.43
C ILE A 41 -14.79 -9.97 43.97
N LYS A 42 -14.95 -9.85 45.29
CA LYS A 42 -14.49 -8.73 46.11
C LYS A 42 -12.97 -8.84 46.28
N GLY A 43 -12.24 -7.80 45.90
CA GLY A 43 -10.83 -7.61 46.24
C GLY A 43 -10.63 -6.22 46.82
N ARG A 44 -10.61 -6.16 48.15
CA ARG A 44 -10.46 -4.98 48.99
C ARG A 44 -8.96 -4.66 49.11
N GLY A 45 -8.55 -3.44 48.78
CA GLY A 45 -7.19 -2.95 48.97
C GLY A 45 -7.21 -1.45 49.28
N GLU A 46 -7.30 -1.13 50.57
CA GLU A 46 -7.10 0.20 51.13
C GLU A 46 -5.61 0.55 51.12
N GLY A 47 -5.26 1.80 50.79
CA GLY A 47 -3.85 2.21 50.78
C GLY A 47 -3.61 3.69 50.46
N THR A 48 -3.94 4.54 51.42
CA THR A 48 -3.21 5.78 51.81
C THR A 48 -2.97 6.90 50.78
N LYS A 49 -3.81 7.94 50.93
CA LYS A 49 -3.52 9.39 50.99
C LYS A 49 -2.07 9.85 50.70
N SER A 50 -1.93 10.78 49.76
CA SER A 50 -1.11 11.98 49.99
C SER A 50 -1.69 13.17 49.22
N GLN A 51 -2.12 14.19 49.98
CA GLN A 51 -2.57 15.49 49.51
C GLN A 51 -1.38 16.45 49.49
N SER A 52 -1.28 17.31 48.46
CA SER A 52 -0.85 18.72 48.52
C SER A 52 -0.52 19.25 47.10
N PRO A 53 -0.37 20.56 46.87
CA PRO A 53 -1.43 21.57 46.97
C PRO A 53 -1.66 22.31 45.63
N LYS A 54 -2.83 22.95 45.55
CA LYS A 54 -3.23 23.88 44.49
C LYS A 54 -2.26 25.05 44.38
N SER A 55 -1.75 25.31 43.18
CA SER A 55 -1.20 26.61 42.79
C SER A 55 -2.07 27.19 41.68
N GLN A 56 -2.85 28.21 42.03
CA GLN A 56 -3.54 29.08 41.09
C GLN A 56 -2.49 30.02 40.46
N ARG A 57 -2.43 30.07 39.13
CA ARG A 57 -1.83 31.20 38.43
C ARG A 57 -2.72 31.62 37.25
N THR A 58 -3.12 32.87 37.34
CA THR A 58 -3.95 33.64 36.43
C THR A 58 -3.17 34.10 35.18
N HIS A 59 -3.94 34.53 34.18
CA HIS A 59 -3.61 35.38 33.02
C HIS A 59 -3.38 34.69 31.65
N GLY A 60 -4.45 34.74 30.85
CA GLY A 60 -4.45 35.41 29.55
C GLY A 60 -3.57 34.81 28.45
N SER A 61 -4.12 33.86 27.69
CA SER A 61 -3.53 33.44 26.41
C SER A 61 -3.87 34.46 25.33
N PRO A 62 -2.91 35.19 24.73
CA PRO A 62 -3.17 35.94 23.53
C PRO A 62 -3.29 34.97 22.34
N SER A 63 -4.38 35.11 21.59
CA SER A 63 -4.62 34.41 20.33
C SER A 63 -3.42 34.53 19.40
N LYS A 64 -2.69 33.42 19.21
CA LYS A 64 -1.65 33.30 18.18
C LYS A 64 -2.34 33.26 16.82
N VAL A 65 -2.37 34.40 16.15
CA VAL A 65 -2.61 34.48 14.72
C VAL A 65 -1.58 33.60 14.02
N LYS A 66 -2.02 32.48 13.43
CA LYS A 66 -1.19 31.67 12.53
C LYS A 66 -0.95 32.50 11.28
N ILE A 67 0.18 33.20 11.23
CA ILE A 67 0.72 33.76 9.99
C ILE A 67 1.09 32.55 9.12
N VAL A 68 0.27 32.30 8.10
CA VAL A 68 0.58 31.37 7.01
C VAL A 68 1.76 31.99 6.26
N ARG A 69 2.98 31.57 6.61
CA ARG A 69 4.19 31.96 5.89
C ARG A 69 4.23 31.20 4.57
N HIS A 70 4.30 31.92 3.46
CA HIS A 70 4.42 31.35 2.13
C HIS A 70 5.64 30.40 2.04
N PRO A 71 5.53 29.21 1.42
CA PRO A 71 6.63 28.25 1.28
C PRO A 71 7.85 28.72 0.46
N SER A 72 7.76 29.85 -0.27
CA SER A 72 8.82 30.24 -1.22
C SER A 72 10.10 30.76 -0.58
N GLU A 73 10.07 31.29 0.65
CA GLU A 73 11.25 31.90 1.28
C GLU A 73 12.35 30.90 1.70
N TRP A 74 12.09 29.60 1.59
CA TRP A 74 13.03 28.56 2.01
C TRP A 74 13.97 28.09 0.90
N TYR A 75 13.58 28.24 -0.37
CA TYR A 75 14.40 27.79 -1.51
C TYR A 75 15.64 28.67 -1.74
N ASP A 76 15.65 29.89 -1.18
CA ASP A 76 16.76 30.84 -1.30
C ASP A 76 17.79 30.76 -0.16
N LYS A 77 17.71 29.72 0.67
CA LYS A 77 18.60 29.52 1.83
C LYS A 77 19.37 28.21 1.73
N MET A 78 20.63 28.22 2.15
CA MET A 78 21.49 27.04 2.21
C MET A 78 22.14 26.88 3.58
N THR A 79 22.55 25.65 3.90
CA THR A 79 23.25 25.37 5.17
C THR A 79 24.72 25.78 5.09
N LYS A 80 25.36 25.98 6.25
CA LYS A 80 26.81 26.22 6.32
C LYS A 80 27.64 25.15 5.61
N GLY A 81 27.29 23.87 5.80
CA GLY A 81 28.00 22.74 5.19
C GLY A 81 27.96 22.77 3.67
N GLU A 82 26.76 22.96 3.11
CA GLU A 82 26.53 23.08 1.67
C GLU A 82 27.28 24.27 1.06
N ALA A 83 27.31 25.41 1.75
CA ALA A 83 28.05 26.59 1.31
C ALA A 83 29.56 26.36 1.25
N LYS A 84 30.13 25.66 2.23
CA LYS A 84 31.56 25.28 2.24
C LYS A 84 31.89 24.35 1.08
N GLU A 85 31.03 23.37 0.80
CA GLU A 85 31.22 22.41 -0.28
C GLU A 85 31.09 23.07 -1.66
N ARG A 86 30.04 23.86 -1.87
CA ARG A 86 29.69 24.45 -3.18
C ARG A 86 30.54 25.65 -3.57
N PHE A 87 30.97 26.45 -2.60
CA PHE A 87 31.70 27.71 -2.85
C PHE A 87 33.12 27.71 -2.28
N HIS A 88 33.60 26.57 -1.76
CA HIS A 88 34.94 26.43 -1.17
C HIS A 88 35.24 27.47 -0.07
N LEU A 89 34.22 27.81 0.73
CA LEU A 89 34.34 28.75 1.83
C LEU A 89 34.91 28.08 3.08
N LEU A 90 35.70 28.83 3.86
CA LEU A 90 36.21 28.43 5.16
C LEU A 90 35.25 28.85 6.28
N GLN A 91 35.51 28.40 7.52
CA GLN A 91 34.63 28.67 8.66
C GLN A 91 34.55 30.18 8.97
N GLU A 92 35.68 30.87 8.80
CA GLU A 92 35.85 32.30 9.09
C GLU A 92 35.17 33.20 8.05
N ASP A 93 34.97 32.67 6.83
CA ASP A 93 34.37 33.42 5.73
C ASP A 93 32.90 33.79 5.97
N PHE A 94 32.25 33.09 6.90
CA PHE A 94 30.86 33.34 7.30
C PHE A 94 30.71 34.42 8.38
N ILE A 95 31.83 34.96 8.90
CA ILE A 95 31.79 36.05 9.89
C ILE A 95 31.15 37.28 9.22
N GLY A 96 30.07 37.80 9.84
CA GLY A 96 29.33 38.95 9.34
C GLY A 96 28.19 38.63 8.37
N LEU A 97 28.02 37.37 7.94
CA LEU A 97 26.85 36.97 7.16
C LEU A 97 25.62 36.78 8.06
N SER A 98 24.47 37.29 7.61
CA SER A 98 23.20 37.06 8.30
C SER A 98 22.73 35.61 8.12
N TYR A 99 22.20 35.03 9.19
CA TYR A 99 21.64 33.68 9.15
C TYR A 99 20.35 33.60 9.96
N VAL A 100 19.57 32.56 9.67
CA VAL A 100 18.40 32.16 10.45
C VAL A 100 18.69 30.80 11.06
N GLU A 101 18.53 30.66 12.37
CA GLU A 101 18.62 29.37 13.04
C GLU A 101 17.38 28.53 12.76
N LYS A 102 17.61 27.27 12.35
CA LYS A 102 16.54 26.29 12.13
C LYS A 102 16.81 25.07 13.00
N PRO A 103 15.89 24.68 13.92
CA PRO A 103 16.07 23.47 14.71
C PRO A 103 16.10 22.25 13.79
N VAL A 104 17.07 21.36 14.02
CA VAL A 104 17.18 20.10 13.28
C VAL A 104 16.35 19.05 14.01
N ARG A 105 15.40 18.43 13.31
CA ARG A 105 14.49 17.45 13.90
C ARG A 105 15.27 16.29 14.52
N GLY A 106 15.04 16.02 15.79
CA GLY A 106 15.69 14.91 16.52
C GLY A 106 17.13 15.18 16.93
N LYS A 107 17.60 16.43 16.86
CA LYS A 107 18.92 16.85 17.34
C LYS A 107 18.77 18.04 18.29
N ASP A 108 19.72 18.17 19.20
CA ASP A 108 19.82 19.23 20.21
C ASP A 108 20.52 20.51 19.70
N TYR A 109 20.75 20.60 18.39
CA TYR A 109 21.39 21.76 17.76
C TYR A 109 20.51 22.41 16.67
N CYS A 110 20.79 23.68 16.38
CA CYS A 110 20.18 24.43 15.29
C CYS A 110 21.15 24.56 14.10
N ALA A 111 20.65 24.41 12.88
CA ALA A 111 21.40 24.69 11.66
C ALA A 111 21.32 26.19 11.33
N HIS A 112 22.45 26.79 10.96
CA HIS A 112 22.49 28.16 10.47
C HIS A 112 22.19 28.16 8.96
N MET A 113 21.08 28.81 8.59
CA MET A 113 20.63 28.95 7.21
C MET A 113 21.00 30.33 6.68
N PHE A 114 21.85 30.38 5.65
CA PHE A 114 22.32 31.61 5.02
C PHE A 114 21.58 31.84 3.71
N LYS A 115 21.34 33.10 3.32
CA LYS A 115 20.82 33.40 1.97
C LYS A 115 21.88 33.03 0.93
N ILE A 116 21.49 32.29 -0.11
CA ILE A 116 22.40 31.83 -1.17
C ILE A 116 23.12 33.01 -1.82
N GLU A 117 22.41 34.12 -2.05
CA GLU A 117 22.99 35.31 -2.68
C GLU A 117 24.10 35.96 -1.85
N ASP A 118 23.94 36.03 -0.52
CA ASP A 118 24.94 36.61 0.37
C ASP A 118 26.19 35.73 0.47
N VAL A 119 26.00 34.40 0.54
CA VAL A 119 27.08 33.41 0.50
C VAL A 119 27.86 33.52 -0.81
N ARG A 120 27.15 33.63 -1.94
CA ARG A 120 27.77 33.80 -3.26
C ARG A 120 28.54 35.11 -3.35
N ARG A 121 27.97 36.23 -2.90
CA ARG A 121 28.63 37.55 -2.88
C ARG A 121 29.94 37.46 -2.08
N ARG A 122 29.90 36.82 -0.92
CA ARG A 122 31.08 36.60 -0.08
C ARG A 122 32.15 35.75 -0.76
N ALA A 123 31.76 34.69 -1.46
CA ALA A 123 32.68 33.86 -2.22
C ALA A 123 33.37 34.61 -3.37
N ILE A 124 32.67 35.56 -4.00
CA ILE A 124 33.24 36.46 -5.03
C ILE A 124 34.25 37.42 -4.40
N GLU A 125 33.89 38.08 -3.29
CA GLU A 125 34.77 39.02 -2.58
C GLU A 125 36.10 38.37 -2.16
N LEU A 126 36.05 37.10 -1.78
CA LEU A 126 37.21 36.32 -1.36
C LEU A 126 37.98 35.68 -2.53
N GLY A 127 37.55 35.90 -3.78
CA GLY A 127 38.17 35.31 -4.96
C GLY A 127 38.06 33.79 -5.04
N ARG A 128 37.13 33.17 -4.29
CA ARG A 128 36.85 31.72 -4.36
C ARG A 128 36.11 31.34 -5.63
N ILE A 129 35.35 32.29 -6.17
CA ILE A 129 34.68 32.18 -7.47
C ILE A 129 34.92 33.46 -8.28
N PRO A 130 35.07 33.38 -9.61
CA PRO A 130 35.39 34.54 -10.45
C PRO A 130 34.22 35.55 -10.50
N PRO A 131 34.50 36.87 -10.50
CA PRO A 131 33.48 37.93 -10.50
C PRO A 131 32.67 37.98 -11.81
N ASN A 132 33.23 37.48 -12.92
CA ASN A 132 32.60 37.46 -14.24
C ASN A 132 31.69 36.25 -14.51
N ASN A 133 31.31 35.49 -13.48
CA ASN A 133 30.13 34.62 -13.56
C ASN A 133 28.84 35.45 -13.37
N THR A 134 28.73 36.59 -14.04
CA THR A 134 27.42 37.00 -14.57
C THR A 134 27.06 35.90 -15.56
N PRO A 135 25.91 35.22 -15.47
CA PRO A 135 25.50 34.37 -16.55
C PRO A 135 25.34 35.29 -17.77
N GLY A 136 26.31 35.30 -18.69
CA GLY A 136 25.96 35.47 -20.11
C GLY A 136 24.82 34.49 -20.39
N PRO A 137 23.85 34.80 -21.29
CA PRO A 137 22.75 33.89 -21.56
C PRO A 137 23.40 32.53 -21.74
N LEU A 138 23.14 31.63 -20.77
CA LEU A 138 23.85 30.37 -20.69
C LEU A 138 23.76 29.82 -22.11
N PRO A 139 24.84 29.26 -22.72
CA PRO A 139 24.61 28.34 -23.81
C PRO A 139 23.51 27.45 -23.25
N GLN A 140 22.28 27.62 -23.77
CA GLN A 140 21.09 26.95 -23.24
C GLN A 140 21.64 25.56 -23.02
N PRO A 141 21.69 25.07 -21.76
CA PRO A 141 22.24 23.75 -21.55
C PRO A 141 21.58 22.96 -22.66
N ILE A 142 22.39 22.31 -23.52
CA ILE A 142 21.79 21.29 -24.35
C ILE A 142 21.16 20.47 -23.24
N TYR A 143 19.85 20.66 -23.09
CA TYR A 143 19.07 19.99 -22.11
C TYR A 143 19.16 18.63 -22.76
N SER A 144 20.24 17.90 -22.45
CA SER A 144 20.28 16.46 -22.41
C SER A 144 19.03 16.22 -21.62
N GLN A 145 17.94 15.99 -22.36
CA GLN A 145 16.61 15.85 -21.82
C GLN A 145 16.82 14.70 -20.87
N SER A 146 17.03 15.04 -19.60
CA SER A 146 17.27 14.07 -18.57
C SER A 146 15.97 13.33 -18.58
N LEU A 147 15.98 12.12 -19.14
CA LEU A 147 14.78 11.32 -19.29
C LEU A 147 14.10 11.37 -17.92
N PRO A 148 12.80 11.70 -17.88
CA PRO A 148 12.09 11.78 -16.62
C PRO A 148 12.36 10.48 -15.87
N LEU A 149 12.89 10.60 -14.65
CA LEU A 149 13.18 9.44 -13.82
C LEU A 149 11.88 8.64 -13.68
N THR A 150 11.95 7.33 -13.82
CA THR A 150 10.78 6.48 -13.58
C THR A 150 10.40 6.56 -12.10
N THR A 151 9.13 6.29 -11.76
CA THR A 151 8.67 6.23 -10.37
C THR A 151 9.53 5.28 -9.54
N GLU A 152 9.89 4.12 -10.11
CA GLU A 152 10.82 3.20 -9.48
C GLU A 152 12.18 3.84 -9.14
N GLN A 153 12.79 4.56 -10.09
CA GLN A 153 14.07 5.25 -9.87
C GLN A 153 13.97 6.32 -8.78
N VAL A 154 12.86 7.08 -8.77
CA VAL A 154 12.59 8.08 -7.73
C VAL A 154 12.48 7.40 -6.37
N LEU A 155 11.68 6.33 -6.26
CA LEU A 155 11.49 5.60 -5.01
C LEU A 155 12.79 4.96 -4.52
N LEU A 156 13.58 4.35 -5.40
CA LEU A 156 14.89 3.76 -5.04
C LEU A 156 15.91 4.81 -4.56
N GLY A 157 15.79 6.05 -5.04
CA GLY A 157 16.60 7.18 -4.59
C GLY A 157 16.24 7.70 -3.20
N LEU A 158 15.08 7.34 -2.65
CA LEU A 158 14.68 7.73 -1.31
C LEU A 158 15.48 6.95 -0.23
N PRO A 159 15.92 7.61 0.86
CA PRO A 159 16.69 6.96 1.91
C PRO A 159 16.02 5.70 2.46
N GLY A 160 16.72 4.56 2.39
CA GLY A 160 16.26 3.26 2.90
C GLY A 160 15.30 2.50 2.00
N CYS A 161 14.81 3.08 0.91
CA CYS A 161 13.82 2.43 0.04
C CYS A 161 14.46 1.34 -0.83
N ALA A 162 15.71 1.51 -1.28
CA ALA A 162 16.46 0.44 -1.93
C ALA A 162 16.66 -0.79 -1.02
N PHE A 163 16.74 -0.60 0.30
CA PHE A 163 16.79 -1.72 1.24
C PHE A 163 15.42 -2.42 1.32
N VAL A 164 14.33 -1.67 1.41
CA VAL A 164 12.96 -2.21 1.36
C VAL A 164 12.72 -3.02 0.09
N ALA A 165 13.08 -2.49 -1.07
CA ALA A 165 12.87 -3.16 -2.35
C ALA A 165 13.54 -4.55 -2.41
N ARG A 166 14.71 -4.70 -1.78
CA ARG A 166 15.44 -5.99 -1.69
C ARG A 166 14.80 -6.99 -0.73
N GLN A 167 13.95 -6.54 0.19
CA GLN A 167 13.26 -7.40 1.16
C GLN A 167 11.92 -7.91 0.65
N LEU A 168 11.39 -7.31 -0.42
CA LEU A 168 10.15 -7.71 -1.05
C LEU A 168 10.44 -8.65 -2.23
N GLU A 169 9.53 -9.58 -2.50
CA GLU A 169 9.55 -10.33 -3.75
C GLU A 169 9.43 -9.35 -4.94
N PRO A 170 10.13 -9.58 -6.07
CA PRO A 170 10.17 -8.62 -7.18
C PRO A 170 8.78 -8.19 -7.67
N TRP A 171 7.83 -9.13 -7.73
CA TRP A 171 6.47 -8.83 -8.19
C TRP A 171 5.66 -7.98 -7.20
N ILE A 172 5.92 -8.12 -5.88
CA ILE A 172 5.30 -7.28 -4.84
C ILE A 172 5.83 -5.86 -4.97
N TRP A 173 7.15 -5.72 -5.16
CA TRP A 173 7.77 -4.42 -5.40
C TRP A 173 7.17 -3.73 -6.63
N THR A 174 7.02 -4.45 -7.76
CA THR A 174 6.37 -3.92 -8.96
C THR A 174 4.94 -3.44 -8.68
N ALA A 175 4.15 -4.19 -7.89
CA ALA A 175 2.79 -3.78 -7.54
C ALA A 175 2.76 -2.51 -6.65
N VAL A 176 3.70 -2.40 -5.70
CA VAL A 176 3.87 -1.21 -4.86
C VAL A 176 4.27 0.01 -5.70
N VAL A 177 5.21 -0.14 -6.64
CA VAL A 177 5.61 0.93 -7.56
C VAL A 177 4.41 1.38 -8.41
N ARG A 178 3.66 0.43 -8.98
CA ARG A 178 2.47 0.73 -9.78
C ARG A 178 1.42 1.51 -9.00
N TYR A 179 1.21 1.18 -7.72
CA TYR A 179 0.32 1.97 -6.86
C TYR A 179 0.72 3.45 -6.84
N TYR A 180 2.01 3.77 -6.72
CA TYR A 180 2.46 5.16 -6.74
C TYR A 180 2.35 5.81 -8.12
N GLU A 181 2.55 5.06 -9.21
CA GLU A 181 2.36 5.55 -10.58
C GLU A 181 0.91 5.92 -10.87
N GLU A 182 -0.04 5.11 -10.41
CA GLU A 182 -1.47 5.36 -10.62
C GLU A 182 -2.02 6.49 -9.74
N HIS A 183 -1.37 6.76 -8.60
CA HIS A 183 -1.76 7.80 -7.66
C HIS A 183 -0.91 9.06 -7.86
N ASP A 184 -0.93 9.58 -9.10
CA ASP A 184 -0.14 10.70 -9.69
C ASP A 184 -0.31 12.09 -9.02
N GLY A 185 -0.66 12.11 -7.72
CA GLY A 185 -0.79 13.31 -6.90
C GLY A 185 0.31 13.47 -5.84
N TYR A 186 1.28 12.55 -5.78
CA TYR A 186 2.38 12.69 -4.84
C TYR A 186 3.41 13.69 -5.36
N ASP A 187 3.39 14.90 -4.78
CA ASP A 187 4.49 15.84 -4.91
C ASP A 187 5.74 15.26 -4.20
N TYR A 188 6.55 14.49 -4.94
CA TYR A 188 7.81 13.93 -4.47
C TYR A 188 8.83 15.01 -4.07
N SER A 189 8.58 16.29 -4.37
CA SER A 189 9.42 17.40 -3.92
C SER A 189 9.08 17.83 -2.47
N ASN A 190 7.89 17.48 -1.96
CA ASN A 190 7.48 17.75 -0.59
C ASN A 190 8.16 16.77 0.39
N TRP A 191 8.87 17.31 1.37
CA TRP A 191 9.59 16.52 2.39
C TRP A 191 8.65 15.67 3.25
N GLN A 192 7.47 16.19 3.61
CA GLN A 192 6.49 15.44 4.41
C GLN A 192 6.04 14.19 3.65
N THR A 193 5.81 14.35 2.35
CA THR A 193 5.48 13.26 1.42
C THR A 193 6.60 12.22 1.33
N ARG A 194 7.88 12.62 1.36
CA ARG A 194 9.00 11.65 1.35
C ARG A 194 9.09 10.81 2.61
N GLU A 195 8.93 11.43 3.78
CA GLU A 195 8.92 10.67 5.04
C GLU A 195 7.74 9.70 5.10
N ASP A 196 6.57 10.15 4.63
CA ASP A 196 5.36 9.33 4.56
C ASP A 196 5.56 8.14 3.61
N ILE A 197 6.05 8.36 2.38
CA ILE A 197 6.39 7.29 1.43
C ILE A 197 7.39 6.31 2.05
N ALA A 198 8.46 6.81 2.70
CA ALA A 198 9.43 5.94 3.33
C ALA A 198 8.81 5.11 4.48
N TYR A 199 7.85 5.67 5.21
CA TYR A 199 7.07 4.91 6.20
C TYR A 199 6.19 3.85 5.55
N GLN A 200 5.43 4.20 4.51
CA GLN A 200 4.59 3.26 3.75
C GLN A 200 5.43 2.10 3.21
N LEU A 201 6.58 2.38 2.61
CA LEU A 201 7.49 1.36 2.09
C LEU A 201 8.04 0.45 3.20
N ARG A 202 8.41 0.99 4.37
CA ARG A 202 8.79 0.14 5.52
C ARG A 202 7.63 -0.74 5.99
N ALA A 203 6.41 -0.20 6.02
CA ALA A 203 5.22 -0.96 6.38
C ALA A 203 4.96 -2.11 5.38
N ALA A 204 5.25 -1.92 4.09
CA ALA A 204 5.13 -2.96 3.08
C ALA A 204 5.97 -4.20 3.42
N VAL A 205 7.19 -4.03 3.92
CA VAL A 205 8.03 -5.17 4.35
C VAL A 205 7.37 -5.96 5.47
N SER A 206 6.82 -5.28 6.48
CA SER A 206 6.18 -5.94 7.61
C SER A 206 4.81 -6.56 7.29
N GLN A 207 4.07 -5.99 6.34
CA GLN A 207 2.68 -6.37 6.06
C GLN A 207 2.57 -7.31 4.85
N LEU A 208 3.33 -7.04 3.78
CA LEU A 208 3.33 -7.81 2.54
C LEU A 208 4.50 -8.78 2.45
N GLY A 209 5.65 -8.45 3.07
CA GLY A 209 6.84 -9.31 3.11
C GLY A 209 6.71 -10.52 4.03
N VAL A 210 5.53 -10.73 4.65
CA VAL A 210 5.26 -11.94 5.43
C VAL A 210 5.25 -13.13 4.47
N LYS A 211 6.31 -13.94 4.53
CA LYS A 211 6.58 -15.09 3.64
C LYS A 211 5.40 -16.07 3.48
N TYR A 212 4.48 -16.09 4.44
CA TYR A 212 3.32 -16.99 4.47
C TYR A 212 2.03 -16.35 3.97
N LEU A 213 2.01 -15.04 3.71
CA LEU A 213 0.83 -14.37 3.18
C LEU A 213 0.60 -14.76 1.71
N TYR A 214 1.69 -14.92 0.95
CA TYR A 214 1.66 -15.23 -0.47
C TYR A 214 2.20 -16.63 -0.74
N LEU A 215 1.45 -17.42 -1.51
CA LEU A 215 1.99 -18.64 -2.11
C LEU A 215 3.21 -18.26 -2.98
N PRO A 216 4.30 -19.05 -3.03
CA PRO A 216 5.37 -18.80 -3.98
C PRO A 216 4.82 -18.71 -5.41
N ARG A 217 5.29 -17.76 -6.22
CA ARG A 217 4.81 -17.64 -7.60
C ARG A 217 5.26 -18.84 -8.42
N SER A 218 4.31 -19.52 -9.09
CA SER A 218 4.65 -20.59 -10.01
C SER A 218 5.05 -19.98 -11.34
N TYR A 219 6.30 -20.16 -11.75
CA TYR A 219 6.76 -19.78 -13.09
C TYR A 219 6.47 -20.87 -14.14
N THR A 220 6.01 -22.05 -13.70
CA THR A 220 5.58 -23.12 -14.61
C THR A 220 4.26 -22.72 -15.25
N PRO A 221 4.20 -22.54 -16.59
CA PRO A 221 2.97 -22.24 -17.27
C PRO A 221 2.00 -23.43 -17.16
N LEU A 222 0.70 -23.15 -17.07
CA LEU A 222 -0.31 -24.18 -17.14
C LEU A 222 -0.24 -24.89 -18.50
N PRO A 223 -0.10 -26.23 -18.53
CA PRO A 223 -0.20 -27.03 -19.74
C PRO A 223 -1.47 -26.71 -20.51
N ILE A 224 -1.44 -26.87 -21.83
CA ILE A 224 -2.66 -26.73 -22.64
C ILE A 224 -3.49 -28.01 -22.44
N SER A 225 -4.70 -27.83 -21.92
CA SER A 225 -5.68 -28.89 -21.65
C SER A 225 -7.09 -28.32 -21.73
N HIS A 226 -8.11 -29.20 -21.70
CA HIS A 226 -9.48 -28.74 -21.80
C HIS A 226 -9.88 -27.85 -20.61
N SER A 227 -9.60 -28.28 -19.37
CA SER A 227 -9.92 -27.49 -18.17
C SER A 227 -9.17 -26.15 -18.11
N THR A 228 -7.90 -26.10 -18.56
CA THR A 228 -7.13 -24.86 -18.55
C THR A 228 -7.61 -23.86 -19.60
N GLU A 229 -8.06 -24.34 -20.76
CA GLU A 229 -8.71 -23.50 -21.77
C GLU A 229 -10.06 -22.97 -21.28
N GLN A 230 -10.86 -23.78 -20.60
CA GLN A 230 -12.12 -23.35 -19.98
C GLN A 230 -11.89 -22.27 -18.92
N LEU A 231 -10.90 -22.47 -18.03
CA LEU A 231 -10.54 -21.45 -17.03
C LEU A 231 -10.11 -20.14 -17.70
N ARG A 232 -9.24 -20.21 -18.73
CA ARG A 232 -8.81 -19.01 -19.48
C ARG A 232 -9.99 -18.33 -20.18
N LEU A 233 -10.90 -19.09 -20.78
CA LEU A 233 -12.09 -18.56 -21.45
C LEU A 233 -13.02 -17.86 -20.44
N LEU A 234 -13.24 -18.46 -19.27
CA LEU A 234 -14.01 -17.86 -18.19
C LEU A 234 -13.37 -16.53 -17.75
N LEU A 235 -12.08 -16.55 -17.43
CA LEU A 235 -11.33 -15.37 -16.98
C LEU A 235 -11.23 -14.26 -18.04
N SER A 236 -11.21 -14.58 -19.33
CA SER A 236 -11.25 -13.58 -20.41
C SER A 236 -12.54 -12.75 -20.43
N ARG A 237 -13.60 -13.24 -19.78
CA ARG A 237 -14.91 -12.58 -19.62
C ARG A 237 -15.11 -12.01 -18.22
N ALA A 238 -14.04 -11.90 -17.43
CA ALA A 238 -14.12 -11.44 -16.06
C ALA A 238 -14.74 -10.04 -15.96
N PRO A 239 -15.72 -9.84 -15.06
CA PRO A 239 -16.26 -8.52 -14.78
C PRO A 239 -15.16 -7.56 -14.33
N ARG A 240 -15.15 -6.35 -14.90
CA ARG A 240 -14.20 -5.29 -14.57
C ARG A 240 -14.88 -4.20 -13.76
N TYR A 241 -14.19 -3.74 -12.71
CA TYR A 241 -14.60 -2.60 -11.92
C TYR A 241 -14.07 -1.31 -12.56
N SER A 242 -14.94 -0.29 -12.66
CA SER A 242 -14.52 1.05 -13.04
C SER A 242 -14.72 1.97 -11.85
N SER A 243 -13.63 2.54 -11.34
CA SER A 243 -13.67 3.52 -10.24
C SER A 243 -14.53 4.76 -10.55
N SER A 244 -14.71 5.07 -11.85
CA SER A 244 -15.55 6.18 -12.32
C SER A 244 -17.04 5.96 -12.05
N SER A 245 -17.48 4.70 -12.11
CA SER A 245 -18.86 4.29 -11.85
C SER A 245 -18.87 3.48 -10.56
N ARG A 246 -18.98 4.13 -9.41
CA ARG A 246 -19.17 3.47 -8.09
C ARG A 246 -20.42 2.58 -7.99
N SER A 247 -21.11 2.33 -9.10
CA SER A 247 -22.27 1.43 -9.18
C SER A 247 -21.80 -0.01 -9.39
N ALA A 248 -22.42 -0.95 -8.68
CA ALA A 248 -22.23 -2.36 -8.91
C ALA A 248 -22.60 -2.71 -10.37
N SER A 249 -21.59 -3.11 -11.15
CA SER A 249 -21.81 -3.72 -12.46
C SER A 249 -22.21 -5.18 -12.28
N VAL A 250 -22.85 -5.77 -13.31
CA VAL A 250 -23.21 -7.19 -13.28
C VAL A 250 -21.94 -8.03 -13.05
N GLY A 251 -21.94 -8.83 -11.98
CA GLY A 251 -20.80 -9.67 -11.60
C GLY A 251 -19.76 -9.02 -10.69
N ILE A 252 -19.99 -7.80 -10.20
CA ILE A 252 -19.17 -7.13 -9.17
C ILE A 252 -20.00 -6.86 -7.92
N GLU A 253 -19.44 -7.19 -6.76
CA GLU A 253 -19.94 -6.81 -5.44
C GLU A 253 -19.10 -5.65 -4.90
N VAL A 254 -19.77 -4.58 -4.48
CA VAL A 254 -19.15 -3.44 -3.78
C VAL A 254 -19.74 -3.42 -2.37
N HIS A 255 -18.88 -3.49 -1.36
CA HIS A 255 -19.27 -3.40 0.04
C HIS A 255 -18.63 -2.17 0.67
N ASP A 256 -19.49 -1.23 1.06
CA ASP A 256 -19.11 -0.06 1.84
C ASP A 256 -19.21 -0.40 3.33
N CYS A 257 -18.09 -0.25 4.06
CA CYS A 257 -18.07 -0.39 5.50
C CYS A 257 -18.43 0.95 6.15
N ASP A 258 -19.67 1.09 6.63
CA ASP A 258 -20.18 2.33 7.25
C ASP A 258 -19.30 2.86 8.40
N PHE A 259 -18.56 1.98 9.09
CA PHE A 259 -17.75 2.36 10.24
C PHE A 259 -16.40 2.98 9.85
N SER A 260 -15.69 2.34 8.93
CA SER A 260 -14.35 2.76 8.49
C SER A 260 -14.38 3.66 7.24
N GLY A 261 -15.48 3.63 6.48
CA GLY A 261 -15.61 4.28 5.17
C GLY A 261 -15.00 3.46 4.02
N ASP A 262 -14.69 2.18 4.28
CA ASP A 262 -13.90 1.36 3.35
C ASP A 262 -14.78 0.81 2.26
N VAL A 263 -14.31 0.88 1.03
CA VAL A 263 -14.96 0.27 -0.12
C VAL A 263 -14.18 -0.98 -0.47
N THR A 264 -14.77 -2.15 -0.26
CA THR A 264 -14.20 -3.41 -0.74
C THR A 264 -14.91 -3.82 -2.01
N VAL A 265 -14.14 -4.13 -3.05
CA VAL A 265 -14.65 -4.53 -4.36
C VAL A 265 -14.18 -5.94 -4.67
N ARG A 266 -15.08 -6.80 -5.09
CA ARG A 266 -14.78 -8.20 -5.45
C ARG A 266 -15.71 -8.69 -6.55
N TRP A 267 -15.36 -9.80 -7.19
CA TRP A 267 -16.33 -10.49 -8.04
C TRP A 267 -17.53 -10.96 -7.23
N ALA A 268 -18.70 -10.88 -7.83
CA ALA A 268 -19.93 -11.40 -7.25
C ALA A 268 -19.80 -12.90 -6.96
N ARG A 269 -20.48 -13.36 -5.91
CA ARG A 269 -20.42 -14.74 -5.43
C ARG A 269 -20.59 -15.79 -6.52
N ASP A 270 -21.54 -15.58 -7.43
CA ASP A 270 -21.86 -16.54 -8.49
C ASP A 270 -20.73 -16.69 -9.53
N TYR A 271 -20.07 -15.58 -9.88
CA TYR A 271 -18.91 -15.62 -10.78
C TYR A 271 -17.70 -16.24 -10.08
N ARG A 272 -17.47 -15.88 -8.82
CA ARG A 272 -16.40 -16.49 -8.00
C ARG A 272 -16.57 -18.00 -7.90
N LEU A 273 -17.79 -18.48 -7.66
CA LEU A 273 -18.07 -19.93 -7.61
C LEU A 273 -17.76 -20.63 -8.94
N GLN A 274 -18.06 -20.00 -10.08
CA GLN A 274 -17.69 -20.53 -11.39
C GLN A 274 -16.17 -20.63 -11.56
N VAL A 275 -15.42 -19.61 -11.12
CA VAL A 275 -13.96 -19.61 -11.15
C VAL A 275 -13.40 -20.71 -10.24
N ASP A 276 -13.92 -20.85 -9.03
CA ASP A 276 -13.49 -21.89 -8.09
C ASP A 276 -13.72 -23.30 -8.66
N ASN A 277 -14.87 -23.54 -9.29
CA ASN A 277 -15.16 -24.80 -9.97
C ASN A 277 -14.20 -25.07 -11.15
N ALA A 278 -13.93 -24.06 -11.98
CA ALA A 278 -12.98 -24.20 -13.09
C ALA A 278 -11.55 -24.49 -12.61
N VAL A 279 -11.12 -23.88 -11.50
CA VAL A 279 -9.83 -24.21 -10.86
C VAL A 279 -9.84 -25.65 -10.34
N ALA A 280 -10.94 -26.11 -9.74
CA ALA A 280 -11.07 -27.49 -9.27
C ALA A 280 -10.98 -28.50 -10.42
N GLU A 281 -11.57 -28.19 -11.58
CA GLU A 281 -11.45 -29.02 -12.79
C GLU A 281 -10.00 -29.10 -13.31
N VAL A 282 -9.26 -27.99 -13.28
CA VAL A 282 -7.81 -27.98 -13.62
C VAL A 282 -7.02 -28.88 -12.68
N ILE A 283 -7.31 -28.83 -11.38
CA ILE A 283 -6.64 -29.68 -10.37
C ILE A 283 -7.02 -31.15 -10.57
N GLN A 284 -8.27 -31.43 -10.93
CA GLN A 284 -8.74 -32.79 -11.19
C GLN A 284 -8.08 -33.40 -12.44
N GLU A 285 -7.93 -32.62 -13.52
CA GLU A 285 -7.34 -33.09 -14.78
C GLU A 285 -5.80 -33.19 -14.71
N LEU A 286 -5.14 -32.16 -14.20
CA LEU A 286 -3.66 -32.04 -14.24
C LEU A 286 -2.98 -32.41 -12.92
N GLY A 287 -3.73 -32.49 -11.82
CA GLY A 287 -3.23 -32.79 -10.48
C GLY A 287 -2.87 -31.56 -9.64
N TRP A 288 -2.69 -31.80 -8.34
CA TRP A 288 -2.38 -30.78 -7.33
C TRP A 288 -1.10 -29.96 -7.60
N ALA A 289 -0.17 -30.49 -8.40
CA ALA A 289 1.04 -29.77 -8.79
C ALA A 289 0.72 -28.45 -9.54
N TYR A 290 -0.45 -28.35 -10.17
CA TYR A 290 -0.87 -27.18 -10.96
C TYR A 290 -1.86 -26.25 -10.26
N GLU A 291 -2.33 -26.57 -9.03
CA GLU A 291 -3.25 -25.71 -8.27
C GLU A 291 -2.71 -24.29 -8.17
N ARG A 292 -1.45 -24.16 -7.75
CA ARG A 292 -0.79 -22.87 -7.54
C ARG A 292 -0.74 -22.04 -8.83
N ALA A 293 -0.41 -22.66 -9.96
CA ALA A 293 -0.37 -21.96 -11.25
C ALA A 293 -1.78 -21.48 -11.67
N ALA A 294 -2.81 -22.28 -11.44
CA ALA A 294 -4.21 -21.90 -11.68
C ALA A 294 -4.65 -20.73 -10.79
N ARG A 295 -4.33 -20.77 -9.50
CA ARG A 295 -4.65 -19.67 -8.57
C ARG A 295 -3.94 -18.37 -8.91
N TRP A 296 -2.67 -18.44 -9.31
CA TRP A 296 -1.95 -17.25 -9.77
C TRP A 296 -2.56 -16.65 -11.03
N LEU A 297 -3.06 -17.46 -11.97
CA LEU A 297 -3.79 -16.97 -13.13
C LEU A 297 -5.08 -16.23 -12.74
N VAL A 298 -5.82 -16.75 -11.75
CA VAL A 298 -7.01 -16.08 -11.21
C VAL A 298 -6.63 -14.77 -10.52
N TYR A 299 -5.60 -14.78 -9.66
CA TYR A 299 -5.09 -13.59 -8.98
C TYR A 299 -4.70 -12.50 -9.97
N ASP A 300 -3.89 -12.82 -10.99
CA ASP A 300 -3.44 -11.86 -12.00
C ASP A 300 -4.63 -11.23 -12.75
N THR A 301 -5.65 -12.05 -13.08
CA THR A 301 -6.88 -11.56 -13.72
C THR A 301 -7.66 -10.63 -12.79
N LEU A 302 -7.76 -10.96 -11.50
CA LEU A 302 -8.48 -10.15 -10.52
C LEU A 302 -7.77 -8.80 -10.29
N VAL A 303 -6.42 -8.81 -10.23
CA VAL A 303 -5.60 -7.60 -10.17
C VAL A 303 -5.86 -6.69 -11.36
N GLU A 304 -5.98 -7.24 -12.57
CA GLU A 304 -6.28 -6.47 -13.79
C GLU A 304 -7.71 -5.93 -13.81
N CYS A 305 -8.68 -6.72 -13.31
CA CYS A 305 -10.10 -6.39 -13.45
C CYS A 305 -10.64 -5.53 -12.31
N ILE A 306 -10.11 -5.66 -11.10
CA ILE A 306 -10.64 -5.01 -9.90
C ILE A 306 -9.57 -4.16 -9.23
N GLY A 307 -8.41 -4.76 -8.95
CA GLY A 307 -7.33 -4.12 -8.21
C GLY A 307 -6.48 -5.14 -7.46
N GLY A 308 -5.24 -4.76 -7.14
CA GLY A 308 -4.28 -5.62 -6.44
C GLY A 308 -3.84 -5.02 -5.11
N ILE A 309 -2.53 -4.92 -4.91
CA ILE A 309 -1.92 -4.30 -3.73
C ILE A 309 -2.14 -2.78 -3.77
N TYR A 310 -2.65 -2.21 -2.68
CA TYR A 310 -2.85 -0.76 -2.51
C TYR A 310 -2.55 -0.32 -1.08
N TRP A 311 -2.23 0.96 -0.91
CA TRP A 311 -2.09 1.55 0.42
C TRP A 311 -3.42 2.17 0.86
N TYR A 312 -3.95 1.61 1.95
CA TYR A 312 -5.20 2.02 2.55
C TYR A 312 -4.97 3.12 3.60
N HIS A 313 -5.66 4.25 3.43
CA HIS A 313 -5.64 5.39 4.35
C HIS A 313 -6.83 5.32 5.31
N GLY A 314 -6.60 4.76 6.50
CA GLY A 314 -7.63 4.66 7.51
C GLY A 314 -7.95 5.99 8.19
N HIS A 315 -9.21 6.45 8.10
CA HIS A 315 -9.65 7.65 8.84
C HIS A 315 -9.71 7.43 10.36
N LYS A 316 -9.88 6.18 10.81
CA LYS A 316 -9.99 5.79 12.24
C LYS A 316 -9.15 4.57 12.62
N VAL A 317 -8.53 3.93 11.65
CA VAL A 317 -7.71 2.74 11.81
C VAL A 317 -6.32 3.05 11.27
N GLU A 318 -5.32 2.26 11.68
CA GLU A 318 -3.96 2.43 11.20
C GLU A 318 -3.90 2.20 9.68
N SER A 319 -3.26 3.13 8.97
CA SER A 319 -2.98 3.00 7.54
C SER A 319 -2.10 1.78 7.29
N ARG A 320 -2.40 1.04 6.23
CA ARG A 320 -1.75 -0.24 5.95
C ARG A 320 -1.79 -0.56 4.47
N TRP A 321 -0.90 -1.44 4.03
CA TRP A 321 -1.04 -2.11 2.75
C TRP A 321 -2.12 -3.18 2.85
N GLU A 322 -2.94 -3.24 1.81
CA GLU A 322 -3.92 -4.29 1.60
C GLU A 322 -3.77 -4.84 0.18
N ASP A 323 -4.38 -5.99 -0.05
CA ASP A 323 -4.39 -6.65 -1.34
C ASP A 323 -5.79 -7.18 -1.62
N ALA A 324 -6.49 -6.56 -2.57
CA ALA A 324 -7.86 -6.93 -2.90
C ALA A 324 -7.96 -8.33 -3.53
N ALA A 325 -6.86 -8.86 -4.07
CA ALA A 325 -6.81 -10.12 -4.79
C ALA A 325 -6.31 -11.30 -3.95
N ILE A 326 -5.85 -11.06 -2.71
CA ILE A 326 -5.20 -12.09 -1.89
C ILE A 326 -6.07 -13.33 -1.65
N ASP A 327 -7.39 -13.16 -1.57
CA ASP A 327 -8.32 -14.27 -1.35
C ASP A 327 -8.32 -15.28 -2.50
N ALA A 328 -7.94 -14.88 -3.73
CA ALA A 328 -7.79 -15.80 -4.86
C ALA A 328 -6.67 -16.83 -4.63
N LEU A 329 -5.69 -16.50 -3.79
CA LEU A 329 -4.59 -17.39 -3.44
C LEU A 329 -4.95 -18.34 -2.27
N LYS A 330 -6.03 -18.08 -1.53
CA LYS A 330 -6.46 -18.93 -0.40
C LYS A 330 -7.12 -20.20 -0.91
N GLY A 331 -6.58 -21.36 -0.53
CA GLY A 331 -7.13 -22.67 -0.86
C GLY A 331 -8.61 -22.82 -0.44
N PRO A 332 -9.37 -23.78 -1.01
CA PRO A 332 -10.72 -24.08 -0.50
C PRO A 332 -10.68 -24.69 0.92
N PHE A 333 -9.48 -25.06 1.39
CA PHE A 333 -9.21 -25.76 2.65
C PHE A 333 -8.59 -24.86 3.73
N GLU A 334 -8.36 -23.57 3.44
CA GLU A 334 -7.87 -22.61 4.44
C GLU A 334 -9.06 -21.80 4.96
N VAL A 335 -9.77 -22.36 5.97
CA VAL A 335 -10.78 -21.64 6.77
C VAL A 335 -10.12 -20.99 7.97
#